data_AF-A0A535YZH1-F1
#
_entry.id   AF-A0A535YZH1-F1
#
_cell.length_a   1.000
_cell.length_b   1.000
_cell.length_c   1.000
_cell.angle_alpha   90.00
_cell.angle_beta   90.00
_cell.angle_gamma   90.00
#
_symmetry.space_group_name_H-M   'P 1'
#
loop_
_entity.id
_entity.type
_entity.pdbx_description
1 polymer ?
#
loop_
_entity_poly.entity_id
_entity_poly.type
_entity_poly.pdbx_seq_one_letter_code
_entity_poly.pdbx_strand_id
1 'polypeptide(L)'
;MRLARLQALPQAVGWSNDHRERGGLQVPVLELPVAGQLVTIACILGIAQVMNYSGTTGTLAVLMAKTGTLFPFFSAFIGALGVFLTGSDTSSNTLFGPMQALTGKLSVHHLSPVLTAGTNSSGGVMGKMISPQNLSVGAAGVNRVGAEGEIFRRTIGYSLILTAAVGVVAMIEAYWIPGIIPS
;
A
#
# COMPACT_ATOMS: atom_id res chain seq x y z
N MET A 1 10.66 -30.32 40.49
CA MET A 1 11.32 -29.08 40.94
C MET A 1 11.60 -28.23 39.70
N ARG A 2 10.84 -27.14 39.55
CA ARG A 2 10.99 -25.97 38.64
C ARG A 2 11.14 -26.18 37.12
N LEU A 3 9.99 -26.18 36.46
CA LEU A 3 9.75 -25.58 35.15
C LEU A 3 9.97 -24.05 35.25
N ALA A 4 10.97 -23.50 34.58
CA ALA A 4 11.14 -22.06 34.44
C ALA A 4 12.02 -21.75 33.22
N ARG A 5 11.39 -21.46 32.07
CA ARG A 5 11.85 -20.55 30.99
C ARG A 5 10.84 -20.55 29.84
N LEU A 6 9.69 -19.91 30.10
CA LEU A 6 8.75 -19.43 29.09
C LEU A 6 8.36 -17.99 29.46
N GLN A 7 9.33 -17.08 29.40
CA GLN A 7 9.11 -15.63 29.54
C GLN A 7 10.05 -14.89 28.61
N ALA A 8 9.57 -14.59 27.40
CA ALA A 8 9.98 -13.45 26.58
C ALA A 8 9.02 -13.31 25.38
N LEU A 9 7.76 -12.99 25.64
CA LEU A 9 6.92 -12.33 24.65
C LEU A 9 6.67 -10.90 25.15
N PRO A 10 7.07 -9.85 24.41
CA PRO A 10 6.86 -8.48 24.82
C PRO A 10 5.36 -8.15 24.80
N GLN A 11 4.82 -7.97 25.99
CA GLN A 11 3.48 -7.47 26.27
C GLN A 11 3.49 -5.94 26.08
N ALA A 12 2.96 -5.43 24.97
CA ALA A 12 2.69 -4.00 24.82
C ALA A 12 1.56 -3.75 23.79
N VAL A 13 0.40 -4.35 24.03
CA VAL A 13 -0.89 -3.81 23.57
C VAL A 13 -1.59 -3.35 24.83
N GLY A 14 -1.86 -2.05 24.94
CA GLY A 14 -2.43 -1.43 26.13
C GLY A 14 -3.76 -2.06 26.51
N TRP A 15 -3.77 -2.83 27.60
CA TRP A 15 -4.98 -3.26 28.27
C TRP A 15 -5.49 -2.09 29.12
N SER A 16 -6.71 -1.62 28.85
CA SER A 16 -7.43 -0.71 29.74
C SER A 16 -7.97 -1.54 30.92
N ASN A 17 -7.53 -1.26 32.14
CA ASN A 17 -8.02 -1.89 33.37
C ASN A 17 -9.40 -1.33 33.78
N ASP A 18 -10.38 -1.29 32.87
CA ASP A 18 -11.76 -0.98 33.24
C ASP A 18 -12.49 -2.27 33.63
N HIS A 19 -12.42 -2.60 34.92
CA HIS A 19 -13.16 -3.70 35.53
C HIS A 19 -14.62 -3.30 35.79
N ARG A 20 -15.39 -3.03 34.73
CA ARG A 20 -16.86 -2.95 34.84
C ARG A 20 -17.46 -4.33 34.64
N GLU A 21 -17.67 -5.02 35.74
CA GLU A 21 -18.40 -6.27 35.81
C GLU A 21 -19.80 -6.12 35.18
N ARG A 22 -19.99 -6.73 34.01
CA ARG A 22 -21.32 -7.00 33.45
C ARG A 22 -21.55 -8.50 33.57
N GLY A 23 -22.53 -8.85 34.40
CA GLY A 23 -22.78 -10.21 34.87
C GLY A 23 -22.91 -11.26 33.76
N GLY A 24 -22.25 -12.39 33.98
CA GLY A 24 -22.86 -13.72 33.81
C GLY A 24 -22.82 -14.39 32.44
N LEU A 25 -22.47 -13.70 31.36
CA LEU A 25 -22.20 -14.34 30.07
C LEU A 25 -20.96 -13.70 29.47
N GLN A 26 -19.82 -14.33 29.73
CA GLN A 26 -18.63 -14.19 28.88
C GLN A 26 -18.95 -14.85 27.54
N VAL A 27 -19.85 -14.24 26.76
CA VAL A 27 -19.72 -14.40 25.31
C VAL A 27 -18.33 -13.86 25.01
N PRO A 28 -17.43 -14.64 24.40
CA PRO A 28 -16.26 -14.06 23.80
C PRO A 28 -16.82 -13.10 22.75
N VAL A 29 -16.89 -11.82 23.10
CA VAL A 29 -17.12 -10.78 22.11
C VAL A 29 -15.87 -10.92 21.26
N LEU A 30 -16.03 -11.58 20.12
CA LEU A 30 -15.01 -11.67 19.10
C LEU A 30 -14.92 -10.23 18.54
N GLU A 31 -14.35 -9.31 19.32
CA GLU A 31 -13.98 -7.98 18.90
C GLU A 31 -12.82 -8.14 17.93
N LEU A 32 -13.12 -8.65 16.74
CA LEU A 32 -12.13 -8.88 15.71
C LEU A 32 -11.51 -7.52 15.39
N PRO A 33 -10.22 -7.29 15.69
CA PRO A 33 -9.51 -6.06 15.31
C PRO A 33 -9.43 -5.87 13.78
N VAL A 34 -10.05 -6.76 12.99
CA VAL A 34 -10.15 -6.72 11.53
C VAL A 34 -11.51 -6.21 11.01
N ALA A 35 -12.53 -6.02 11.86
CA ALA A 35 -13.87 -5.61 11.40
C ALA A 35 -13.86 -4.26 10.66
N GLY A 36 -13.13 -3.26 11.19
CA GLY A 36 -12.96 -1.97 10.52
C GLY A 36 -12.18 -2.08 9.20
N GLN A 37 -11.19 -2.96 9.13
CA GLN A 37 -10.40 -3.19 7.92
C GLN A 37 -11.25 -3.85 6.82
N LEU A 38 -12.11 -4.81 7.17
CA LEU A 38 -13.04 -5.44 6.23
C LEU A 38 -13.96 -4.41 5.57
N VAL A 39 -14.47 -3.43 6.33
CA VAL A 39 -15.29 -2.34 5.78
C VAL A 39 -14.47 -1.50 4.79
N THR A 40 -13.24 -1.11 5.15
CA THR A 40 -12.40 -0.32 4.22
C THR A 40 -12.05 -1.07 2.95
N ILE A 41 -11.74 -2.38 3.04
CA ILE A 41 -11.49 -3.22 1.88
C ILE A 41 -12.75 -3.31 1.02
N ALA A 42 -13.91 -3.60 1.62
CA ALA A 42 -15.19 -3.65 0.89
C ALA A 42 -15.50 -2.34 0.17
N CYS A 43 -15.28 -1.19 0.80
CA CYS A 43 -15.45 0.12 0.19
C CYS A 43 -14.48 0.36 -0.98
N ILE A 44 -13.19 0.06 -0.81
CA ILE A 44 -12.19 0.27 -1.87
C ILE A 44 -12.45 -0.67 -3.05
N LEU A 45 -12.78 -1.94 -2.79
CA LEU A 45 -13.21 -2.88 -3.82
C LEU A 45 -14.47 -2.38 -4.54
N GLY A 46 -15.45 -1.87 -3.80
CA GLY A 46 -16.67 -1.29 -4.37
C GLY A 46 -16.37 -0.10 -5.29
N ILE A 47 -15.54 0.85 -4.84
CA ILE A 47 -15.09 1.99 -5.66
C ILE A 47 -14.31 1.50 -6.89
N ALA A 48 -13.40 0.54 -6.72
CA ALA A 48 -12.64 -0.03 -7.83
C ALA A 48 -13.56 -0.66 -8.88
N GLN A 49 -14.59 -1.40 -8.47
CA GLN A 49 -15.58 -1.95 -9.41
C GLN A 49 -16.37 -0.82 -10.09
N VAL A 50 -16.86 0.16 -9.34
CA VAL A 50 -17.57 1.33 -9.91
C VAL A 50 -16.70 2.04 -10.94
N MET A 51 -15.42 2.31 -10.65
CA MET A 51 -14.47 2.94 -11.58
C MET A 51 -14.18 2.10 -12.83
N ASN A 52 -14.24 0.77 -12.72
CA ASN A 52 -14.08 -0.14 -13.86
C ASN A 52 -15.34 -0.13 -14.73
N TYR A 53 -16.54 -0.25 -14.13
CA TYR A 53 -17.80 -0.25 -14.85
C TYR A 53 -18.17 1.12 -15.44
N SER A 54 -17.82 2.23 -14.77
CA SER A 54 -18.07 3.59 -15.25
C SER A 54 -17.14 4.04 -16.37
N GLY A 55 -16.13 3.24 -16.72
CA GLY A 55 -15.10 3.58 -17.71
C GLY A 55 -14.06 4.59 -17.22
N THR A 56 -14.15 5.07 -15.97
CA THR A 56 -13.19 6.03 -15.39
C THR A 56 -11.76 5.50 -15.42
N THR A 57 -11.59 4.20 -15.12
CA THR A 57 -10.31 3.49 -15.21
C THR A 57 -9.70 3.57 -16.61
N GLY A 58 -10.53 3.40 -17.65
CA GLY A 58 -10.11 3.50 -19.05
C GLY A 58 -9.71 4.92 -19.45
N THR A 59 -10.49 5.92 -19.05
CA THR A 59 -10.17 7.34 -19.31
C THR A 59 -8.85 7.75 -18.66
N LEU A 60 -8.63 7.35 -17.40
CA LEU A 60 -7.38 7.64 -16.69
C LEU A 60 -6.20 6.90 -17.34
N ALA A 61 -6.41 5.67 -17.80
CA ALA A 61 -5.39 4.92 -18.53
C ALA A 61 -5.00 5.57 -19.86
N VAL A 62 -5.96 6.10 -20.63
CA VAL A 62 -5.69 6.85 -21.86
C VAL A 62 -4.92 8.14 -21.56
N LEU A 63 -5.28 8.85 -20.49
CA LEU A 63 -4.55 10.04 -20.08
C LEU A 63 -3.11 9.72 -19.71
N MET A 64 -2.90 8.65 -18.92
CA MET A 64 -1.57 8.24 -18.50
C MET A 64 -0.73 7.67 -19.65
N ALA A 65 -1.36 7.02 -20.64
CA ALA A 65 -0.67 6.53 -21.84
C ALA A 65 -0.07 7.68 -22.67
N LYS A 66 -0.64 8.89 -22.60
CA LYS A 66 -0.07 10.09 -23.24
C LYS A 66 1.25 10.56 -22.61
N THR A 67 1.57 10.10 -21.40
CA THR A 67 2.87 10.37 -20.74
C THR A 67 4.03 9.71 -21.50
N GLY A 68 3.74 8.75 -22.39
CA GLY A 68 4.70 8.19 -23.33
C GLY A 68 5.78 7.36 -22.63
N THR A 69 7.04 7.61 -22.99
CA THR A 69 8.20 6.83 -22.51
C THR A 69 8.42 6.90 -21.01
N LEU A 70 7.97 7.97 -20.36
CA LEU A 70 8.16 8.19 -18.93
C LEU A 70 7.12 7.46 -18.06
N PHE A 71 6.14 6.78 -18.68
CA PHE A 71 5.07 6.15 -17.92
C PHE A 71 5.55 5.14 -16.87
N PRO A 72 6.51 4.22 -17.12
CA PRO A 72 6.99 3.28 -16.10
C PRO A 72 7.58 4.00 -14.87
N PHE A 73 8.27 5.13 -15.08
CA PHE A 73 8.77 5.95 -14.00
C PHE A 73 7.63 6.52 -13.14
N PHE A 74 6.63 7.13 -13.77
CA PHE A 74 5.47 7.68 -13.07
C PHE A 74 4.56 6.61 -12.46
N SER A 75 4.52 5.40 -13.04
CA SER A 75 3.76 4.26 -12.53
C SER A 75 4.17 3.93 -11.08
N ALA A 76 5.48 4.00 -10.77
CA ALA A 76 5.99 3.81 -9.42
C ALA A 76 5.48 4.88 -8.44
N PHE A 77 5.42 6.15 -8.87
CA PHE A 77 4.88 7.24 -8.05
C PHE A 77 3.37 7.15 -7.84
N ILE A 78 2.62 6.74 -8.86
CA ILE A 78 1.18 6.50 -8.72
C ILE A 78 0.93 5.38 -7.71
N GLY A 79 1.71 4.29 -7.77
CA GLY A 79 1.66 3.21 -6.79
C GLY A 79 1.96 3.70 -5.37
N ALA A 80 3.05 4.45 -5.20
CA ALA A 80 3.44 5.04 -3.93
C ALA A 80 2.35 5.96 -3.34
N LEU A 81 1.75 6.83 -4.17
CA LEU A 81 0.65 7.70 -3.75
C LEU A 81 -0.61 6.91 -3.38
N GLY A 82 -0.95 5.88 -4.15
CA GLY A 82 -2.08 5.01 -3.85
C GLY A 82 -1.93 4.35 -2.48
N VAL A 83 -0.77 3.77 -2.19
CA VAL A 83 -0.51 3.12 -0.89
C VAL A 83 -0.34 4.13 0.24
N PHE A 84 0.21 5.31 -0.01
CA PHE A 84 0.27 6.37 0.99
C PHE A 84 -1.14 6.78 1.46
N LEU A 85 -2.09 6.92 0.52
CA LEU A 85 -3.47 7.28 0.81
C LEU A 85 -4.28 6.13 1.44
N THR A 86 -4.12 4.90 0.94
CA THR A 86 -4.90 3.75 1.44
C THR A 86 -4.28 3.05 2.63
N GLY A 87 -2.98 3.23 2.86
CA GLY A 87 -2.18 2.51 3.86
C GLY A 87 -1.99 1.01 3.58
N SER A 88 -2.46 0.49 2.45
CA SER A 88 -2.43 -0.94 2.12
C SER A 88 -2.16 -1.20 0.64
N ASP A 89 -1.18 -2.08 0.38
CA ASP A 89 -0.77 -2.47 -0.97
C ASP A 89 -1.91 -3.21 -1.69
N THR A 90 -2.66 -4.07 -0.99
CA THR A 90 -3.76 -4.84 -1.57
C THR A 90 -4.88 -3.93 -2.06
N SER A 91 -5.25 -2.94 -1.24
CA SER A 91 -6.34 -2.03 -1.59
C SER A 91 -5.94 -1.05 -2.69
N SER A 92 -4.71 -0.53 -2.65
CA SER A 92 -4.15 0.32 -3.71
C SER A 92 -4.03 -0.44 -5.04
N ASN A 93 -3.51 -1.67 -5.03
CA ASN A 93 -3.40 -2.49 -6.23
C ASN A 93 -4.77 -2.85 -6.81
N THR A 94 -5.80 -3.03 -5.97
CA THR A 94 -7.15 -3.26 -6.50
C THR A 94 -7.73 -2.00 -7.15
N LEU A 95 -7.44 -0.82 -6.60
CA LEU A 95 -7.94 0.46 -7.11
C LEU A 95 -7.24 0.89 -8.40
N PHE A 96 -5.90 0.80 -8.45
CA PHE A 96 -5.09 1.33 -9.56
C PHE A 96 -4.47 0.26 -10.45
N GLY A 97 -4.39 -1.00 -10.02
CA GLY A 97 -3.81 -2.09 -10.82
C GLY A 97 -4.45 -2.26 -12.20
N PRO A 98 -5.79 -2.33 -12.31
CA PRO A 98 -6.47 -2.40 -13.61
C PRO A 98 -6.13 -1.21 -14.52
N MET A 99 -6.07 0.00 -13.96
CA MET A 99 -5.68 1.21 -14.68
C MET A 99 -4.23 1.12 -15.20
N GLN A 100 -3.29 0.70 -14.35
CA GLN A 100 -1.87 0.57 -14.71
C GLN A 100 -1.66 -0.48 -15.81
N ALA A 101 -2.35 -1.62 -15.69
CA ALA A 101 -2.34 -2.68 -16.69
C ALA A 101 -2.91 -2.20 -18.04
N LEU A 102 -4.05 -1.49 -18.02
CA LEU A 102 -4.63 -0.90 -19.22
C LEU A 102 -3.74 0.19 -19.83
N THR A 103 -3.11 1.01 -19.00
CA THR A 103 -2.19 2.05 -19.47
C THR A 103 -0.99 1.44 -20.18
N GLY A 104 -0.42 0.35 -19.65
CA GLY A 104 0.66 -0.39 -20.30
C GLY A 104 0.31 -0.84 -21.72
N LYS A 105 -0.89 -1.42 -21.88
CA LYS A 105 -1.42 -1.86 -23.19
C LYS A 105 -1.63 -0.70 -24.17
N LEU A 106 -2.15 0.43 -23.66
CA LEU A 106 -2.49 1.62 -24.46
C LEU A 106 -1.29 2.53 -24.76
N SER A 107 -0.18 2.32 -24.05
CA SER A 107 1.05 3.11 -24.25
C SER A 107 1.68 2.81 -25.60
N VAL A 108 2.34 3.82 -26.18
CA VAL A 108 2.99 3.75 -27.51
C VAL A 108 4.01 2.60 -27.62
N HIS A 109 4.57 2.16 -26.49
CA HIS A 109 5.57 1.09 -26.44
C HIS A 109 4.98 -0.30 -26.13
N HIS A 110 3.65 -0.45 -26.03
CA HIS A 110 2.98 -1.71 -25.70
C HIS A 110 3.62 -2.43 -24.50
N LEU A 111 3.79 -1.70 -23.40
CA LEU A 111 4.42 -2.22 -22.19
C LEU A 111 3.62 -3.41 -21.63
N SER A 112 4.33 -4.41 -21.10
CA SER A 112 3.68 -5.55 -20.46
C SER A 112 2.77 -5.07 -19.32
N PRO A 113 1.50 -5.52 -19.27
CA PRO A 113 0.61 -5.19 -18.16
C PRO A 113 1.15 -5.69 -16.82
N VAL A 114 1.95 -6.75 -16.84
CA VAL A 114 2.61 -7.32 -15.65
C VAL A 114 3.69 -6.37 -15.15
N LEU A 115 4.47 -5.77 -16.05
CA LEU A 115 5.48 -4.77 -15.68
C LEU A 115 4.83 -3.55 -15.01
N THR A 116 3.79 -2.99 -15.60
CA THR A 116 3.16 -1.76 -15.09
C THR A 116 2.39 -2.00 -13.80
N ALA A 117 1.68 -3.13 -13.69
CA ALA A 117 1.03 -3.53 -12.43
C ALA A 117 2.05 -3.90 -11.33
N GLY A 118 3.16 -4.56 -11.70
CA GLY A 118 4.26 -4.87 -10.79
C GLY A 118 4.96 -3.62 -10.28
N THR A 119 5.23 -2.67 -11.18
CA THR A 119 5.82 -1.36 -10.85
C THR A 119 4.93 -0.58 -9.89
N ASN A 120 3.60 -0.61 -10.10
CA ASN A 120 2.65 -0.03 -9.14
C ASN A 120 2.79 -0.64 -7.75
N SER A 121 2.91 -1.97 -7.66
CA SER A 121 3.07 -2.65 -6.38
C SER A 121 4.41 -2.33 -5.71
N SER A 122 5.50 -2.34 -6.48
CA SER A 122 6.85 -2.05 -5.99
C SER A 122 6.99 -0.59 -5.52
N GLY A 123 6.44 0.36 -6.26
CA GLY A 123 6.34 1.75 -5.84
C GLY A 123 5.43 1.93 -4.63
N GLY A 124 4.35 1.17 -4.55
CA GLY A 124 3.45 1.12 -3.40
C GLY A 124 4.14 0.85 -2.07
N VAL A 125 5.03 -0.15 -2.04
CA VAL A 125 5.83 -0.47 -0.83
C VAL A 125 6.65 0.73 -0.36
N MET A 126 7.17 1.53 -1.30
CA MET A 126 7.94 2.74 -0.96
C MET A 126 7.05 3.85 -0.40
N GLY A 127 5.82 3.97 -0.88
CA GLY A 127 4.80 4.87 -0.31
C GLY A 127 4.31 4.44 1.07
N LYS A 128 4.30 3.13 1.35
CA LYS A 128 3.89 2.60 2.65
C LYS A 128 4.76 3.08 3.81
N MET A 129 6.04 3.36 3.56
CA MET A 129 6.96 3.88 4.58
C MET A 129 6.52 5.22 5.18
N ILE A 130 5.78 6.01 4.41
CA ILE A 130 5.29 7.34 4.82
C ILE A 130 3.79 7.35 5.10
N SER A 131 3.12 6.20 5.07
CA SER A 131 1.67 6.14 5.32
C SER A 131 1.35 6.50 6.78
N PRO A 132 0.23 7.18 7.06
CA PRO A 132 -0.15 7.54 8.44
C PRO A 132 -0.19 6.34 9.39
N GLN A 133 -0.66 5.18 8.91
CA GLN A 133 -0.69 3.95 9.69
C GLN A 133 0.71 3.46 10.07
N ASN A 134 1.65 3.42 9.13
CA ASN A 134 3.02 3.00 9.43
C ASN A 134 3.77 4.02 10.30
N LEU A 135 3.52 5.32 10.11
CA LEU A 135 4.10 6.37 10.94
C LEU A 135 3.63 6.27 12.38
N SER A 136 2.34 6.00 12.62
CA SER A 136 1.79 5.85 13.96
C SER A 136 2.38 4.63 14.68
N VAL A 137 2.52 3.50 13.97
CA VAL A 137 3.21 2.30 14.49
C VAL A 137 4.69 2.59 14.79
N GLY A 138 5.37 3.30 13.90
CA GLY A 138 6.78 3.71 14.10
C GLY A 138 6.94 4.62 15.32
N ALA A 139 6.06 5.60 15.48
CA ALA A 139 6.01 6.52 16.62
C ALA A 139 5.81 5.78 17.95
N ALA A 140 4.93 4.78 17.97
CA ALA A 140 4.73 3.89 19.12
C ALA A 140 5.99 3.06 19.43
N GLY A 141 6.66 2.52 18.40
CA GLY A 141 7.87 1.70 18.56
C GLY A 141 9.06 2.44 19.16
N VAL A 142 9.18 3.75 18.94
CA VAL A 142 10.23 4.60 19.52
C VAL A 142 9.80 5.37 20.77
N ASN A 143 8.64 5.04 21.35
CA ASN A 143 8.03 5.72 22.51
C ASN A 143 7.87 7.25 22.32
N ARG A 144 7.52 7.68 21.11
CA ARG A 144 7.28 9.10 20.75
C ARG A 144 5.91 9.27 20.09
N VAL A 145 4.85 8.83 20.76
CA VAL A 145 3.47 9.02 20.29
C VAL A 145 3.19 10.51 20.10
N GLY A 146 2.63 10.89 18.95
CA GLY A 146 2.40 12.28 18.55
C GLY A 146 3.57 12.94 17.79
N ALA A 147 4.72 12.27 17.64
CA ALA A 147 5.84 12.76 16.82
C ALA A 147 5.79 12.29 15.34
N GLU A 148 4.63 11.85 14.85
CA GLU A 148 4.42 11.29 13.51
C GLU A 148 4.92 12.25 12.41
N GLY A 149 4.69 13.56 12.58
CA GLY A 149 5.15 14.58 11.63
C GLY A 149 6.68 14.73 11.55
N GLU A 150 7.40 14.59 12.67
CA GLU A 150 8.87 14.63 12.67
C GLU A 150 9.46 13.36 12.04
N ILE A 151 8.83 12.20 12.28
CA ILE A 151 9.20 10.95 11.62
C ILE A 151 8.96 11.08 10.10
N PHE A 152 7.78 11.55 9.69
CA PHE A 152 7.43 11.78 8.29
C PHE A 152 8.44 12.70 7.59
N ARG A 153 8.80 13.83 8.23
CA ARG A 153 9.76 14.79 7.66
C ARG A 153 11.14 14.17 7.44
N ARG A 154 11.54 13.20 8.26
CA ARG A 154 12.80 12.46 8.08
C ARG A 154 12.69 11.34 7.05
N THR A 155 11.53 10.67 6.94
CA THR A 155 11.35 9.49 6.08
C THR A 155 10.91 9.83 4.66
N ILE A 156 10.28 10.98 4.42
CA ILE A 156 9.81 11.38 3.09
C ILE A 156 10.94 11.43 2.05
N GLY A 157 12.12 11.91 2.41
CA GLY A 157 13.27 11.94 1.52
C GLY A 157 13.67 10.53 1.06
N TYR A 158 13.77 9.59 1.99
CA TYR A 158 14.09 8.20 1.68
C TYR A 158 13.00 7.54 0.82
N SER A 159 11.72 7.77 1.13
CA SER A 159 10.59 7.25 0.36
C SER A 159 10.59 7.76 -1.09
N LEU A 160 10.83 9.05 -1.31
CA LEU A 160 10.89 9.62 -2.65
C LEU A 160 12.09 9.12 -3.45
N ILE A 161 13.27 9.01 -2.82
CA ILE A 161 14.48 8.49 -3.48
C ILE A 161 14.28 7.03 -3.88
N LEU A 162 13.74 6.20 -2.99
CA LEU A 162 13.50 4.79 -3.27
C LEU A 162 12.39 4.60 -4.31
N THR A 163 11.32 5.41 -4.27
CA THR A 163 10.29 5.42 -5.32
C THR A 163 10.89 5.78 -6.69
N ALA A 164 11.75 6.81 -6.74
CA ALA A 164 12.45 7.19 -7.95
C ALA A 164 13.37 6.07 -8.46
N ALA A 165 14.09 5.38 -7.56
CA ALA A 165 14.92 4.24 -7.91
C ALA A 165 14.10 3.09 -8.51
N VAL A 166 12.94 2.76 -7.93
CA VAL A 166 12.00 1.78 -8.51
C VAL A 166 11.51 2.24 -9.89
N GLY A 167 11.20 3.51 -10.06
CA GLY A 167 10.84 4.08 -11.36
C GLY A 167 11.95 3.94 -12.41
N VAL A 168 13.21 4.15 -12.02
CA VAL A 168 14.37 3.94 -12.91
C VAL A 168 14.55 2.47 -13.25
N VAL A 169 14.40 1.56 -12.29
CA VAL A 169 14.45 0.12 -12.55
C VAL A 169 13.34 -0.29 -13.53
N ALA A 170 12.12 0.20 -13.34
CA ALA A 170 11.01 -0.08 -14.25
C ALA A 170 11.27 0.45 -15.68
N MET A 171 11.96 1.58 -15.82
CA MET A 171 12.41 2.09 -17.13
C MET A 171 13.46 1.18 -17.78
N ILE A 172 14.41 0.65 -16.99
CA ILE A 172 15.40 -0.30 -17.49
C ILE A 172 14.72 -1.60 -17.95
N GLU A 173 13.81 -2.13 -17.15
CA GLU A 173 13.04 -3.34 -17.49
C GLU A 173 12.17 -3.13 -18.74
N ALA A 174 11.58 -1.94 -18.90
CA ALA A 174 10.78 -1.58 -20.06
C ALA A 174 11.57 -1.47 -21.37
N TYR A 175 12.76 -0.87 -21.34
CA TYR A 175 13.47 -0.45 -22.56
C TYR A 175 14.77 -1.21 -22.85
N TRP A 176 15.44 -1.72 -21.83
CA TRP A 176 16.77 -2.34 -21.95
C TRP A 176 16.75 -3.86 -21.83
N ILE A 177 15.76 -4.46 -21.17
CA ILE A 177 15.65 -5.92 -21.00
C ILE A 177 14.27 -6.44 -21.45
N PRO A 178 13.91 -6.32 -22.74
CA PRO A 178 12.57 -6.68 -23.25
C PRO A 178 12.23 -8.19 -23.24
N GLY A 179 12.90 -9.01 -22.42
CA GLY A 179 12.66 -10.46 -22.31
C GLY A 179 12.56 -11.00 -20.88
N ILE A 180 12.67 -10.15 -19.85
CA ILE A 180 12.62 -10.62 -18.44
C ILE A 180 11.18 -10.70 -17.91
N ILE A 181 10.22 -10.06 -18.58
CA ILE A 181 8.83 -9.97 -18.13
C ILE A 181 7.93 -10.67 -19.15
N PRO A 182 7.09 -11.62 -18.71
CA PRO A 182 6.13 -12.27 -19.60
C PRO A 182 5.23 -11.23 -20.28
N SER A 183 5.12 -11.36 -21.59
CA SER A 183 4.17 -10.63 -22.45
C SER A 183 2.77 -11.18 -22.30
#